data_AF-A0A5J5D3R8-F1
#
_entry.id   AF-A0A5J5D3R8-F1
#
_cell.length_a   1.000
_cell.length_b   1.000
_cell.length_c   1.000
_cell.angle_alpha   90.00
_cell.angle_beta   90.00
_cell.angle_gamma   90.00
#
_symmetry.space_group_name_H-M   'P 1'
#
loop_
_entity.id
_entity.type
_entity.pdbx_description
1 polymer ?
#
loop_
_entity_poly.entity_id
_entity_poly.type
_entity_poly.pdbx_seq_one_letter_code
_entity_poly.pdbx_strand_id
1 'polypeptide(L)'
;CDALKHQSSQEIVPEKLSPGCKSYSSQAPKEPTNCRFRIQVTILPISNMLGINCTRSALFTTNATVFSGVGCPEVAVVCGMNISWVLADSTAQDLDDMCLSEEEYLAKQLGLPRSPAFLPVSVIYLTIFMVGVLGNSLTCIVILRHRVMQTRTNYYLLSLAASDLLVLLLGMPLELYEMWQNYPFLLGEGGCYFRTFLFETVCFASILNVTALSVERYVAVVHPLKVKHMTTHAHVKRVILMLWVVSMLCAVPNTSLHGIEVVLPPKFGRPFPRSAICHVIKPIWMYNLIILISTLAFFLLPMLIISILYLLIGLQLYREKMITVVDTGGCFGPESLSRSHKQKMSKRNLQVTKMLCVLVVVFGLCWAPFHVDRLMWSYIDPSFEEHHQVFGYVHIVSGVFFYLSSAVNPILYNLMSTRFREMFSRSTCFCNSWPVRSSIQMTQRSTLSEKMPNSI
;
A
#
# COMPACT_ATOMS: atom_id res chain seq x y z
N CYS A 1 -1.72 -46.10 20.03
CA CYS A 1 -0.97 -46.58 21.21
C CYS A 1 -1.57 -47.77 21.96
N ASP A 2 -2.70 -48.39 21.55
CA ASP A 2 -3.22 -49.60 22.25
C ASP A 2 -3.32 -50.88 21.41
N ALA A 3 -2.97 -50.86 20.12
CA ALA A 3 -3.06 -52.06 19.27
C ALA A 3 -1.83 -52.99 19.28
N LEU A 4 -0.73 -52.62 19.96
CA LEU A 4 0.55 -53.35 19.91
C LEU A 4 0.83 -54.26 21.13
N LYS A 5 -0.12 -54.43 22.05
CA LYS A 5 0.12 -55.18 23.30
C LYS A 5 -0.02 -56.71 23.17
N HIS A 6 -0.47 -57.24 22.03
CA HIS A 6 -0.83 -58.66 21.91
C HIS A 6 0.02 -59.50 20.93
N GLN A 7 1.12 -58.99 20.39
CA GLN A 7 1.88 -59.71 19.35
C GLN A 7 3.41 -59.72 19.55
N SER A 8 3.90 -59.69 20.79
CA SER A 8 5.31 -60.00 21.07
C SER A 8 5.43 -61.23 21.96
N SER A 9 5.50 -62.38 21.32
CA SER A 9 6.03 -63.61 21.91
C SER A 9 6.84 -64.28 20.82
N GLN A 10 8.10 -63.87 20.65
CA GLN A 10 9.08 -64.65 19.91
C GLN A 10 10.50 -64.35 20.39
N GLU A 11 11.25 -65.44 20.52
CA GLU A 11 12.48 -65.66 21.28
C GLU A 11 13.65 -64.72 20.94
N ILE A 12 14.36 -64.30 21.99
CA ILE A 12 15.67 -63.64 21.90
C ILE A 12 16.73 -64.76 21.88
N VAL A 13 17.35 -65.01 20.73
CA VAL A 13 18.58 -65.82 20.64
C VAL A 13 19.78 -64.87 20.78
N PRO A 14 20.68 -65.05 21.77
CA PRO A 14 21.85 -64.20 21.90
C PRO A 14 23.00 -64.72 21.03
N GLU A 15 23.49 -63.91 20.09
CA GLU A 15 24.73 -64.22 19.35
C GLU A 15 25.88 -63.26 19.77
N LYS A 16 26.87 -63.87 20.45
CA LYS A 16 28.27 -63.49 20.74
C LYS A 16 28.63 -62.04 21.11
N LEU A 17 28.99 -61.88 22.40
CA LEU A 17 29.82 -60.79 22.92
C LEU A 17 31.23 -60.78 22.29
N SER A 18 31.73 -59.59 21.94
CA SER A 18 33.17 -59.30 21.90
C SER A 18 33.76 -59.30 23.34
N PRO A 19 34.97 -59.82 23.57
CA PRO A 19 35.53 -59.96 24.91
C PRO A 19 36.00 -58.59 25.43
N GLY A 20 35.34 -58.03 26.45
CA GLY A 20 35.80 -56.75 27.00
C GLY A 20 35.04 -56.12 28.18
N CYS A 21 33.87 -56.60 28.59
CA CYS A 21 33.15 -56.03 29.74
C CYS A 21 32.81 -57.12 30.76
N LYS A 22 33.70 -57.34 31.73
CA LYS A 22 33.37 -58.08 32.95
C LYS A 22 32.64 -57.13 33.92
N SER A 23 31.61 -57.68 34.55
CA SER A 23 30.88 -57.09 35.67
C SER A 23 31.81 -56.74 36.84
N TYR A 24 31.67 -55.55 37.43
CA TYR A 24 32.04 -55.33 38.83
C TYR A 24 31.11 -54.32 39.51
N SER A 25 30.67 -54.69 40.71
CA SER A 25 29.89 -53.91 41.67
C SER A 25 30.75 -52.93 42.45
N SER A 26 30.09 -51.87 42.98
CA SER A 26 30.45 -51.07 44.17
C SER A 26 31.50 -49.95 44.03
N GLN A 27 31.05 -48.75 44.42
CA GLN A 27 31.76 -47.49 44.75
C GLN A 27 32.22 -46.57 43.59
N ALA A 28 31.78 -45.31 43.68
CA ALA A 28 31.88 -44.21 42.71
C ALA A 28 33.27 -43.53 42.65
N PRO A 29 33.50 -42.45 41.85
CA PRO A 29 33.01 -42.10 40.51
C PRO A 29 34.18 -41.90 39.52
N LYS A 30 34.02 -42.22 38.21
CA LYS A 30 34.89 -41.65 37.15
C LYS A 30 34.27 -41.84 35.74
N GLU A 31 34.10 -40.71 35.06
CA GLU A 31 33.90 -40.44 33.62
C GLU A 31 32.87 -41.27 32.82
N PRO A 32 31.91 -40.62 32.12
CA PRO A 32 30.97 -41.33 31.26
C PRO A 32 31.66 -41.79 29.98
N THR A 33 31.91 -43.09 29.87
CA THR A 33 32.33 -43.74 28.62
C THR A 33 31.12 -43.81 27.67
N ASN A 34 31.25 -43.22 26.49
CA ASN A 34 30.17 -43.05 25.53
C ASN A 34 29.88 -44.36 24.77
N CYS A 35 28.95 -45.18 25.27
CA CYS A 35 28.47 -46.38 24.56
C CYS A 35 27.43 -45.99 23.50
N ARG A 36 27.84 -45.92 22.22
CA ARG A 36 26.90 -45.84 21.09
C ARG A 36 26.27 -47.21 20.84
N PHE A 37 25.00 -47.36 21.17
CA PHE A 37 24.17 -48.46 20.68
C PHE A 37 23.74 -48.17 19.24
N ARG A 38 24.09 -49.05 18.30
CA ARG A 38 23.59 -49.00 16.93
C ARG A 38 22.46 -50.02 16.81
N ILE A 39 21.22 -49.56 16.90
CA ILE A 39 20.04 -50.39 16.67
C ILE A 39 19.86 -50.48 15.15
N GLN A 40 20.05 -51.67 14.58
CA GLN A 40 19.80 -51.93 13.17
C GLN A 40 18.45 -52.63 13.06
N VAL A 41 17.38 -51.85 12.84
CA VAL A 41 16.03 -52.39 12.62
C VAL A 41 15.94 -52.86 11.16
N THR A 42 15.80 -54.17 10.96
CA THR A 42 15.54 -54.75 9.64
C THR A 42 14.03 -54.99 9.53
N ILE A 43 13.31 -54.17 8.77
CA ILE A 43 11.86 -54.32 8.55
C ILE A 43 11.65 -55.12 7.25
N LEU A 44 11.08 -56.32 7.35
CA LEU A 44 10.61 -57.11 6.21
C LEU A 44 9.41 -56.41 5.52
N PRO A 45 9.26 -56.47 4.18
CA PRO A 45 8.25 -55.69 3.46
C PRO A 45 6.83 -56.22 3.73
N ILE A 46 6.00 -55.41 4.37
CA ILE A 46 4.55 -55.62 4.59
C ILE A 46 3.76 -55.04 3.40
N SER A 47 4.23 -55.25 2.17
CA SER A 47 3.60 -54.66 0.97
C SER A 47 2.29 -55.36 0.58
N ASN A 48 2.14 -56.66 0.89
CA ASN A 48 1.00 -57.46 0.42
C ASN A 48 -0.25 -57.44 1.33
N MET A 49 -0.17 -56.87 2.54
CA MET A 49 -1.30 -56.88 3.50
C MET A 49 -2.24 -55.67 3.37
N LEU A 50 -1.82 -54.60 2.70
CA LEU A 50 -2.56 -53.32 2.63
C LEU A 50 -3.07 -52.94 1.23
N GLY A 51 -2.86 -53.80 0.22
CA GLY A 51 -3.26 -53.50 -1.17
C GLY A 51 -2.46 -52.36 -1.83
N ILE A 52 -1.28 -52.02 -1.27
CA ILE A 52 -0.43 -50.93 -1.76
C ILE A 52 0.51 -51.49 -2.85
N ASN A 53 0.37 -51.00 -4.08
CA ASN A 53 1.14 -51.49 -5.23
C ASN A 53 2.52 -50.81 -5.33
N CYS A 54 3.53 -51.34 -4.61
CA CYS A 54 4.92 -50.86 -4.67
C CYS A 54 5.69 -51.43 -5.89
N THR A 55 5.21 -51.24 -7.12
CA THR A 55 5.93 -51.70 -8.34
C THR A 55 6.96 -50.67 -8.84
N ARG A 56 8.16 -51.15 -9.20
CA ARG A 56 9.32 -50.33 -9.65
C ARG A 56 9.02 -49.43 -10.86
N SER A 57 8.00 -49.78 -11.66
CA SER A 57 7.51 -48.99 -12.80
C SER A 57 6.74 -47.73 -12.37
N ALA A 58 6.06 -47.72 -11.22
CA ALA A 58 5.37 -46.55 -10.70
C ALA A 58 6.31 -45.51 -10.08
N LEU A 59 7.56 -45.90 -9.75
CA LEU A 59 8.59 -45.05 -9.13
C LEU A 59 9.42 -44.23 -10.14
N PHE A 60 9.43 -44.61 -11.42
CA PHE A 60 10.19 -43.92 -12.46
C PHE A 60 9.34 -43.11 -13.44
N THR A 61 8.05 -43.43 -13.59
CA THR A 61 7.14 -42.67 -14.47
C THR A 61 6.54 -41.44 -13.79
N THR A 62 6.58 -41.37 -12.47
CA THR A 62 6.20 -40.18 -11.72
C THR A 62 7.44 -39.68 -11.00
N ASN A 63 7.73 -38.38 -11.12
CA ASN A 63 8.58 -37.66 -10.16
C ASN A 63 7.91 -37.74 -8.78
N ALA A 64 7.90 -38.92 -8.15
CA ALA A 64 7.19 -39.19 -6.90
C ALA A 64 7.96 -38.54 -5.75
N THR A 65 7.77 -37.23 -5.61
CA THR A 65 7.99 -36.52 -4.36
C THR A 65 7.08 -37.13 -3.29
N VAL A 66 7.56 -37.19 -2.07
CA VAL A 66 6.93 -37.72 -0.82
C VAL A 66 5.48 -37.26 -0.57
N PHE A 67 4.91 -36.40 -1.41
CA PHE A 67 3.59 -35.77 -1.27
C PHE A 67 2.65 -36.03 -2.46
N SER A 68 2.76 -37.16 -3.17
CA SER A 68 1.76 -37.53 -4.16
C SER A 68 0.53 -38.17 -3.50
N GLY A 69 -0.17 -37.49 -2.60
CA GLY A 69 -1.48 -37.90 -2.06
C GLY A 69 -1.57 -39.28 -1.36
N VAL A 70 -0.45 -39.97 -1.21
CA VAL A 70 -0.35 -41.27 -0.54
C VAL A 70 0.19 -40.96 0.84
N GLY A 71 -0.71 -40.94 1.81
CA GLY A 71 -0.49 -40.34 3.13
C GLY A 71 0.70 -40.90 3.91
N CYS A 72 1.32 -40.00 4.67
CA CYS A 72 2.22 -40.22 5.81
C CYS A 72 3.42 -41.20 5.67
N PRO A 73 4.43 -41.08 6.55
CA PRO A 73 5.61 -41.94 6.52
C PRO A 73 5.30 -43.44 6.64
N GLU A 74 4.09 -43.84 7.08
CA GLU A 74 3.67 -45.23 7.01
C GLU A 74 3.78 -45.81 5.59
N VAL A 75 3.42 -45.06 4.53
CA VAL A 75 3.52 -45.61 3.16
C VAL A 75 4.95 -45.54 2.60
N ALA A 76 5.73 -44.52 2.99
CA ALA A 76 7.16 -44.42 2.64
C ALA A 76 8.00 -45.53 3.31
N VAL A 77 7.67 -45.88 4.56
CA VAL A 77 8.24 -47.01 5.31
C VAL A 77 7.75 -48.35 4.72
N VAL A 78 6.47 -48.45 4.36
CA VAL A 78 5.89 -49.66 3.73
C VAL A 78 6.48 -49.95 2.35
N CYS A 79 6.85 -48.93 1.56
CA CYS A 79 7.57 -49.12 0.28
C CYS A 79 9.11 -49.06 0.40
N GLY A 80 9.70 -49.12 1.61
CA GLY A 80 11.14 -49.31 1.81
C GLY A 80 12.02 -48.09 1.50
N MET A 81 11.48 -46.87 1.56
CA MET A 81 12.26 -45.64 1.40
C MET A 81 13.11 -45.40 2.65
N ASN A 82 14.41 -45.16 2.48
CA ASN A 82 15.33 -44.85 3.58
C ASN A 82 15.08 -43.42 4.10
N ILE A 83 14.17 -43.29 5.06
CA ILE A 83 13.87 -42.05 5.78
C ILE A 83 14.68 -41.88 7.08
N SER A 84 15.72 -42.69 7.30
CA SER A 84 16.50 -42.69 8.54
C SER A 84 17.19 -41.34 8.84
N TRP A 85 17.47 -40.53 7.83
CA TRP A 85 18.03 -39.18 8.00
C TRP A 85 16.99 -38.14 8.45
N VAL A 86 15.70 -38.39 8.19
CA VAL A 86 14.61 -37.52 8.64
C VAL A 86 14.21 -37.87 10.08
N LEU A 87 14.08 -39.16 10.37
CA LEU A 87 13.67 -39.68 11.68
C LEU A 87 14.69 -39.48 12.79
N ALA A 88 15.97 -39.26 12.46
CA ALA A 88 17.03 -39.13 13.45
C ALA A 88 16.97 -37.82 14.26
N ASP A 89 16.27 -36.79 13.76
CA ASP A 89 16.24 -35.45 14.36
C ASP A 89 14.85 -34.75 14.26
N SER A 90 13.82 -35.45 13.78
CA SER A 90 12.48 -34.89 13.57
C SER A 90 11.61 -34.91 14.83
N THR A 91 10.94 -33.80 15.13
CA THR A 91 9.88 -33.77 16.14
C THR A 91 8.60 -34.47 15.65
N ALA A 92 7.67 -34.80 16.56
CA ALA A 92 6.36 -35.33 16.20
C ALA A 92 5.59 -34.39 15.24
N GLN A 93 5.81 -33.08 15.36
CA GLN A 93 5.20 -32.07 14.49
C GLN A 93 5.83 -32.04 13.10
N ASP A 94 7.13 -32.31 12.98
CA ASP A 94 7.78 -32.44 11.67
C ASP A 94 7.30 -33.67 10.91
N LEU A 95 6.95 -34.74 11.62
CA LEU A 95 6.36 -35.95 11.03
C LEU A 95 4.94 -35.69 10.52
N ASP A 96 4.13 -34.93 11.25
CA ASP A 96 2.80 -34.48 10.83
C ASP A 96 2.87 -33.54 9.62
N ASP A 97 3.76 -32.53 9.67
CA ASP A 97 4.00 -31.60 8.56
C ASP A 97 4.47 -32.32 7.28
N MET A 98 5.20 -33.43 7.43
CA MET A 98 5.65 -34.25 6.32
C MET A 98 4.53 -35.08 5.67
N CYS A 99 3.36 -35.17 6.29
CA CYS A 99 2.19 -35.81 5.70
C CYS A 99 1.33 -34.85 4.86
N LEU A 100 1.48 -33.53 5.05
CA LEU A 100 0.65 -32.50 4.43
C LEU A 100 1.05 -32.24 2.98
N SER A 101 0.11 -32.16 2.05
CA SER A 101 0.40 -31.67 0.70
C SER A 101 1.14 -30.32 0.75
N GLU A 102 1.92 -29.98 -0.28
CA GLU A 102 2.64 -28.69 -0.30
C GLU A 102 1.69 -27.50 -0.07
N GLU A 103 0.48 -27.57 -0.61
CA GLU A 103 -0.54 -26.53 -0.45
C GLU A 103 -1.06 -26.44 1.00
N GLU A 104 -1.31 -27.58 1.65
CA GLU A 104 -1.71 -27.62 3.06
C GLU A 104 -0.58 -27.17 4.00
N TYR A 105 0.66 -27.54 3.69
CA TYR A 105 1.83 -27.11 4.44
C TYR A 105 2.03 -25.59 4.34
N LEU A 106 1.93 -25.03 3.13
CA LEU A 106 1.99 -23.59 2.92
C LEU A 106 0.80 -22.89 3.60
N ALA A 107 -0.40 -23.45 3.52
CA ALA A 107 -1.58 -22.88 4.18
C ALA A 107 -1.46 -22.88 5.71
N LYS A 108 -0.83 -23.91 6.30
CA LYS A 108 -0.55 -24.02 7.73
C LYS A 108 0.50 -22.99 8.18
N GLN A 109 1.52 -22.73 7.37
CA GLN A 109 2.67 -21.87 7.73
C GLN A 109 2.47 -20.39 7.37
N LEU A 110 1.83 -20.09 6.23
CA LEU A 110 1.66 -18.73 5.69
C LEU A 110 0.20 -18.25 5.73
N GLY A 111 -0.73 -19.09 6.18
CA GLY A 111 -2.17 -18.84 6.06
C GLY A 111 -2.71 -19.15 4.66
N LEU A 112 -4.01 -18.94 4.45
CA LEU A 112 -4.63 -19.21 3.15
C LEU A 112 -4.04 -18.30 2.07
N PRO A 113 -3.85 -18.81 0.83
CA PRO A 113 -3.42 -17.99 -0.30
C PRO A 113 -4.34 -16.79 -0.56
N ARG A 114 -5.65 -16.97 -0.33
CA ARG A 114 -6.64 -15.91 -0.43
C ARG A 114 -7.00 -15.41 0.97
N SER A 115 -6.86 -14.11 1.17
CA SER A 115 -7.23 -13.46 2.43
C SER A 115 -8.74 -13.61 2.72
N PRO A 116 -9.15 -13.92 3.96
CA PRO A 116 -10.56 -13.97 4.34
C PRO A 116 -11.24 -12.59 4.20
N ALA A 117 -10.48 -11.50 4.30
CA ALA A 117 -10.97 -10.14 4.12
C ALA A 117 -11.13 -9.73 2.64
N PHE A 118 -10.71 -10.57 1.68
CA PHE A 118 -10.72 -10.22 0.26
C PHE A 118 -12.10 -9.79 -0.24
N LEU A 119 -13.17 -10.55 0.07
CA LEU A 119 -14.52 -10.24 -0.41
C LEU A 119 -15.06 -8.90 0.11
N PRO A 120 -15.10 -8.64 1.44
CA PRO A 120 -15.59 -7.37 1.95
C PRO A 120 -14.74 -6.18 1.48
N VAL A 121 -13.41 -6.32 1.44
CA VAL A 121 -12.51 -5.26 0.96
C VAL A 121 -12.71 -5.00 -0.53
N SER A 122 -12.88 -6.04 -1.35
CA SER A 122 -13.15 -5.89 -2.80
C SER A 122 -14.43 -5.11 -3.08
N VAL A 123 -15.50 -5.35 -2.30
CA VAL A 123 -16.76 -4.60 -2.45
C VAL A 123 -16.54 -3.12 -2.13
N ILE A 124 -15.83 -2.82 -1.03
CA ILE A 124 -15.50 -1.43 -0.66
C ILE A 124 -14.64 -0.78 -1.75
N TYR A 125 -13.59 -1.46 -2.20
CA TYR A 125 -12.67 -0.95 -3.22
C TYR A 125 -13.38 -0.72 -4.55
N LEU A 126 -14.31 -1.57 -4.95
CA LEU A 126 -15.13 -1.35 -6.14
C LEU A 126 -15.96 -0.06 -6.04
N THR A 127 -16.55 0.23 -4.88
CA THR A 127 -17.29 1.48 -4.70
C THR A 127 -16.37 2.70 -4.79
N ILE A 128 -15.20 2.65 -4.14
CA ILE A 128 -14.18 3.71 -4.20
C ILE A 128 -13.66 3.89 -5.62
N PHE A 129 -13.39 2.79 -6.33
CA PHE A 129 -12.93 2.79 -7.72
C PHE A 129 -13.92 3.49 -8.64
N MET A 130 -15.20 3.12 -8.57
CA MET A 130 -16.23 3.71 -9.42
C MET A 130 -16.34 5.23 -9.19
N VAL A 131 -16.41 5.65 -7.92
CA VAL A 131 -16.52 7.07 -7.57
C VAL A 131 -15.25 7.83 -7.96
N GLY A 132 -14.08 7.30 -7.63
CA GLY A 132 -12.80 7.94 -7.84
C GLY A 132 -12.41 8.02 -9.31
N VAL A 133 -12.57 6.95 -10.09
CA VAL A 133 -12.24 6.96 -11.53
C VAL A 133 -13.17 7.90 -12.29
N LEU A 134 -14.49 7.83 -12.05
CA LEU A 134 -15.45 8.74 -12.70
C LEU A 134 -15.17 10.19 -12.33
N GLY A 135 -15.00 10.49 -11.03
CA GLY A 135 -14.78 11.84 -10.54
C GLY A 135 -13.47 12.47 -11.01
N ASN A 136 -12.36 11.73 -10.93
CA ASN A 136 -11.06 12.24 -11.35
C ASN A 136 -10.94 12.34 -12.87
N SER A 137 -11.49 11.38 -13.63
CA SER A 137 -11.57 11.46 -15.10
C SER A 137 -12.37 12.69 -15.54
N LEU A 138 -13.52 12.93 -14.91
CA LEU A 138 -14.33 14.09 -15.20
C LEU A 138 -13.62 15.40 -14.84
N THR A 139 -12.86 15.42 -13.73
CA THR A 139 -12.01 16.56 -13.34
C THR A 139 -10.98 16.88 -14.42
N CYS A 140 -10.28 15.86 -14.92
CA CYS A 140 -9.36 16.00 -16.04
C CYS A 140 -10.04 16.55 -17.29
N ILE A 141 -11.18 15.96 -17.68
CA ILE A 141 -11.95 16.37 -18.87
C ILE A 141 -12.39 17.83 -18.78
N VAL A 142 -13.00 18.24 -17.66
CA VAL A 142 -13.50 19.61 -17.49
C VAL A 142 -12.39 20.65 -17.62
N ILE A 143 -11.22 20.38 -17.01
CA ILE A 143 -10.09 21.31 -17.01
C ILE A 143 -9.45 21.38 -18.40
N LEU A 144 -9.27 20.24 -19.06
CA LEU A 144 -8.65 20.16 -20.38
C LEU A 144 -9.55 20.71 -21.48
N ARG A 145 -10.85 20.45 -21.43
CA ARG A 145 -11.83 20.83 -22.46
C ARG A 145 -12.21 22.31 -22.40
N HIS A 146 -12.37 22.88 -21.21
CA HIS A 146 -12.84 24.26 -21.06
C HIS A 146 -11.69 25.23 -20.77
N ARG A 147 -11.37 26.11 -21.73
CA ARG A 147 -10.34 27.17 -21.57
C ARG A 147 -10.53 28.03 -20.32
N VAL A 148 -11.78 28.29 -19.92
CA VAL A 148 -12.13 29.05 -18.71
C VAL A 148 -11.66 28.35 -17.42
N MET A 149 -11.55 27.03 -17.45
CA MET A 149 -11.06 26.20 -16.35
C MET A 149 -9.54 26.02 -16.37
N GLN A 150 -8.81 26.47 -17.40
CA GLN A 150 -7.35 26.34 -17.49
C GLN A 150 -6.62 27.42 -16.68
N THR A 151 -6.95 27.51 -15.39
CA THR A 151 -6.30 28.43 -14.45
C THR A 151 -5.08 27.80 -13.79
N ARG A 152 -4.17 28.61 -13.24
CA ARG A 152 -2.94 28.15 -12.55
C ARG A 152 -3.23 27.08 -11.49
N THR A 153 -4.22 27.32 -10.66
CA THR A 153 -4.64 26.37 -9.62
C THR A 153 -5.18 25.07 -10.21
N ASN A 154 -5.99 25.17 -11.25
CA ASN A 154 -6.61 23.98 -11.82
C ASN A 154 -5.58 23.06 -12.49
N TYR A 155 -4.38 23.56 -12.85
CA TYR A 155 -3.29 22.67 -13.26
C TYR A 155 -2.77 21.79 -12.10
N TYR A 156 -2.73 22.29 -10.86
CA TYR A 156 -2.41 21.46 -9.70
C TYR A 156 -3.52 20.42 -9.43
N LEU A 157 -4.79 20.82 -9.56
CA LEU A 157 -5.93 19.89 -9.44
C LEU A 157 -5.91 18.82 -10.54
N LEU A 158 -5.50 19.17 -11.75
CA LEU A 158 -5.30 18.24 -12.85
C LEU A 158 -4.16 17.24 -12.54
N SER A 159 -3.06 17.72 -11.98
CA SER A 159 -1.94 16.85 -11.57
C SER A 159 -2.36 15.89 -10.45
N LEU A 160 -3.14 16.36 -9.48
CA LEU A 160 -3.66 15.54 -8.39
C LEU A 160 -4.65 14.48 -8.90
N ALA A 161 -5.57 14.86 -9.81
CA ALA A 161 -6.47 13.91 -10.45
C ALA A 161 -5.69 12.85 -11.27
N ALA A 162 -4.55 13.20 -11.86
CA ALA A 162 -3.70 12.24 -12.57
C ALA A 162 -3.02 11.24 -11.60
N SER A 163 -2.50 11.68 -10.45
CA SER A 163 -1.93 10.76 -9.45
C SER A 163 -3.00 9.87 -8.82
N ASP A 164 -4.18 10.41 -8.54
CA ASP A 164 -5.34 9.66 -8.06
C ASP A 164 -5.81 8.59 -9.07
N LEU A 165 -5.85 8.92 -10.36
CA LEU A 165 -6.17 7.93 -11.40
C LEU A 165 -5.12 6.82 -11.48
N LEU A 166 -3.83 7.13 -11.34
CA LEU A 166 -2.79 6.11 -11.33
C LEU A 166 -2.93 5.17 -10.13
N VAL A 167 -3.22 5.69 -8.93
CA VAL A 167 -3.39 4.84 -7.74
C VAL A 167 -4.62 3.95 -7.87
N LEU A 168 -5.72 4.45 -8.45
CA LEU A 168 -6.95 3.68 -8.61
C LEU A 168 -6.87 2.67 -9.75
N LEU A 169 -6.30 3.04 -10.91
CA LEU A 169 -6.25 2.18 -12.10
C LEU A 169 -5.14 1.14 -12.05
N LEU A 170 -4.03 1.43 -11.36
CA LEU A 170 -2.86 0.54 -11.30
C LEU A 170 -2.61 0.03 -9.89
N GLY A 171 -2.65 0.89 -8.87
CA GLY A 171 -2.38 0.49 -7.48
C GLY A 171 -3.44 -0.46 -6.92
N MET A 172 -4.70 -0.07 -6.94
CA MET A 172 -5.79 -0.86 -6.34
C MET A 172 -5.92 -2.28 -6.93
N PRO A 173 -5.84 -2.51 -8.26
CA PRO A 173 -5.84 -3.88 -8.79
C PRO A 173 -4.65 -4.72 -8.34
N LEU A 174 -3.45 -4.12 -8.20
CA LEU A 174 -2.27 -4.83 -7.71
C LEU A 174 -2.45 -5.26 -6.25
N GLU A 175 -3.04 -4.42 -5.41
CA GLU A 175 -3.32 -4.78 -4.02
C GLU A 175 -4.42 -5.83 -3.88
N LEU A 176 -5.50 -5.73 -4.67
CA LEU A 176 -6.52 -6.79 -4.72
C LEU A 176 -5.96 -8.12 -5.20
N TYR A 177 -5.03 -8.09 -6.15
CA TYR A 177 -4.30 -9.27 -6.59
C TYR A 177 -3.55 -9.94 -5.43
N GLU A 178 -2.83 -9.17 -4.60
CA GLU A 178 -2.12 -9.72 -3.43
C GLU A 178 -3.06 -10.23 -2.34
N MET A 179 -4.23 -9.59 -2.13
CA MET A 179 -5.24 -10.14 -1.23
C MET A 179 -5.87 -11.44 -1.77
N TRP A 180 -5.97 -11.57 -3.09
CA TRP A 180 -6.48 -12.78 -3.74
C TRP A 180 -5.46 -13.91 -3.74
N GLN A 181 -4.19 -13.56 -3.94
CA GLN A 181 -3.05 -14.46 -4.06
C GLN A 181 -1.86 -13.90 -3.27
N ASN A 182 -1.83 -14.17 -1.97
CA ASN A 182 -0.80 -13.69 -1.04
C ASN A 182 0.57 -14.32 -1.33
N TYR A 183 0.57 -15.57 -1.79
CA TYR A 183 1.74 -16.29 -2.29
C TYR A 183 1.33 -17.35 -3.33
N PRO A 184 2.20 -17.75 -4.27
CA PRO A 184 3.42 -17.02 -4.64
C PRO A 184 3.11 -15.72 -5.38
N PHE A 185 4.03 -14.77 -5.32
CA PHE A 185 3.98 -13.53 -6.10
C PHE A 185 4.32 -13.79 -7.57
N LEU A 186 3.31 -13.71 -8.44
CA LEU A 186 3.39 -14.16 -9.85
C LEU A 186 3.95 -13.11 -10.81
N LEU A 187 4.02 -11.84 -10.41
CA LEU A 187 4.52 -10.75 -11.29
C LEU A 187 6.06 -10.69 -11.35
N GLY A 188 6.74 -11.57 -10.61
CA GLY A 188 8.20 -11.67 -10.57
C GLY A 188 8.88 -10.42 -9.99
N GLU A 189 10.20 -10.35 -10.10
CA GLU A 189 11.01 -9.27 -9.52
C GLU A 189 10.65 -7.88 -10.09
N GLY A 190 10.47 -7.80 -11.42
CA GLY A 190 10.05 -6.56 -12.08
C GLY A 190 8.69 -6.06 -11.60
N GLY A 191 7.73 -6.96 -11.34
CA GLY A 191 6.44 -6.62 -10.77
C GLY A 191 6.52 -6.11 -9.33
N CYS A 192 7.41 -6.70 -8.53
CA CYS A 192 7.65 -6.26 -7.15
C CYS A 192 8.22 -4.83 -7.13
N TYR A 193 9.22 -4.55 -7.96
CA TYR A 193 9.77 -3.19 -8.09
C TYR A 193 8.76 -2.20 -8.64
N PHE A 194 8.03 -2.57 -9.70
CA PHE A 194 7.03 -1.70 -10.29
C PHE A 194 5.94 -1.33 -9.28
N ARG A 195 5.43 -2.32 -8.53
CA ARG A 195 4.44 -2.09 -7.49
C ARG A 195 4.95 -1.10 -6.45
N THR A 196 6.07 -1.40 -5.79
CA THR A 196 6.59 -0.56 -4.71
C THR A 196 6.89 0.86 -5.20
N PHE A 197 7.51 0.97 -6.39
CA PHE A 197 7.84 2.26 -6.99
C PHE A 197 6.60 3.07 -7.34
N LEU A 198 5.59 2.45 -7.95
CA LEU A 198 4.33 3.08 -8.32
C LEU A 198 3.65 3.66 -7.08
N PHE A 199 3.46 2.85 -6.03
CA PHE A 199 2.81 3.29 -4.80
C PHE A 199 3.55 4.46 -4.16
N GLU A 200 4.87 4.35 -3.91
CA GLU A 200 5.63 5.44 -3.30
C GLU A 200 5.60 6.72 -4.14
N THR A 201 5.73 6.60 -5.46
CA THR A 201 5.70 7.75 -6.36
C THR A 201 4.37 8.48 -6.29
N VAL A 202 3.25 7.78 -6.50
CA VAL A 202 1.94 8.44 -6.54
C VAL A 202 1.57 9.01 -5.18
N CYS A 203 2.03 8.38 -4.09
CA CYS A 203 1.92 8.91 -2.74
C CYS A 203 2.62 10.25 -2.60
N PHE A 204 3.93 10.28 -2.87
CA PHE A 204 4.72 11.51 -2.76
C PHE A 204 4.21 12.58 -3.70
N ALA A 205 3.78 12.21 -4.92
CA ALA A 205 3.23 13.15 -5.89
C ALA A 205 1.94 13.80 -5.38
N SER A 206 1.01 13.03 -4.82
CA SER A 206 -0.23 13.56 -4.27
C SER A 206 0.02 14.54 -3.10
N ILE A 207 0.86 14.16 -2.14
CA ILE A 207 1.24 14.99 -0.98
C ILE A 207 1.88 16.32 -1.43
N LEU A 208 2.87 16.23 -2.32
CA LEU A 208 3.58 17.40 -2.82
C LEU A 208 2.66 18.31 -3.64
N ASN A 209 1.74 17.75 -4.43
CA ASN A 209 0.75 18.54 -5.17
C ASN A 209 -0.20 19.29 -4.24
N VAL A 210 -0.70 18.64 -3.19
CA VAL A 210 -1.55 19.30 -2.18
C VAL A 210 -0.79 20.42 -1.47
N THR A 211 0.47 20.19 -1.11
CA THR A 211 1.31 21.20 -0.45
C THR A 211 1.58 22.39 -1.38
N ALA A 212 1.95 22.12 -2.64
CA ALA A 212 2.19 23.16 -3.64
C ALA A 212 0.91 23.97 -3.94
N LEU A 213 -0.25 23.30 -3.98
CA LEU A 213 -1.55 23.95 -4.07
C LEU A 213 -1.81 24.88 -2.88
N SER A 214 -1.52 24.45 -1.65
CA SER A 214 -1.65 25.30 -0.45
C SER A 214 -0.72 26.52 -0.51
N VAL A 215 0.52 26.35 -0.97
CA VAL A 215 1.47 27.47 -1.17
C VAL A 215 0.95 28.44 -2.23
N GLU A 216 0.49 27.95 -3.39
CA GLU A 216 -0.09 28.81 -4.44
C GLU A 216 -1.24 29.65 -3.90
N ARG A 217 -2.07 29.04 -3.05
CA ARG A 217 -3.25 29.67 -2.46
C ARG A 217 -2.88 30.71 -1.43
N TYR A 218 -1.91 30.40 -0.58
CA TYR A 218 -1.35 31.36 0.36
C TYR A 218 -0.83 32.61 -0.39
N VAL A 219 0.03 32.42 -1.40
CA VAL A 219 0.61 33.54 -2.14
C VAL A 219 -0.49 34.35 -2.88
N ALA A 220 -1.51 33.68 -3.42
CA ALA A 220 -2.63 34.34 -4.11
C ALA A 220 -3.52 35.17 -3.19
N VAL A 221 -3.70 34.76 -1.93
CA VAL A 221 -4.54 35.49 -0.95
C VAL A 221 -3.75 36.57 -0.23
N VAL A 222 -2.55 36.23 0.28
CA VAL A 222 -1.76 37.13 1.13
C VAL A 222 -0.92 38.12 0.31
N HIS A 223 -0.49 37.74 -0.89
CA HIS A 223 0.37 38.57 -1.75
C HIS A 223 -0.16 38.72 -3.19
N PRO A 224 -1.36 39.30 -3.37
CA PRO A 224 -2.04 39.36 -4.68
C PRO A 224 -1.23 40.10 -5.76
N LEU A 225 -0.39 41.08 -5.37
CA LEU A 225 0.47 41.83 -6.29
C LEU A 225 1.66 40.99 -6.81
N LYS A 226 2.25 40.12 -5.98
CA LYS A 226 3.34 39.23 -6.40
C LYS A 226 2.87 38.20 -7.43
N VAL A 227 1.64 37.70 -7.28
CA VAL A 227 1.04 36.70 -8.18
C VAL A 227 0.80 37.23 -9.60
N LYS A 228 0.59 38.54 -9.77
CA LYS A 228 0.38 39.14 -11.11
C LYS A 228 1.67 39.14 -11.94
N HIS A 229 2.84 39.15 -11.29
CA HIS A 229 4.13 39.28 -11.95
C HIS A 229 4.93 37.97 -11.99
N MET A 230 4.82 37.10 -10.97
CA MET A 230 5.70 35.93 -10.84
C MET A 230 5.11 34.59 -11.29
N THR A 231 3.79 34.40 -11.17
CA THR A 231 3.20 33.07 -11.36
C THR A 231 2.63 32.93 -12.77
N THR A 232 3.43 32.47 -13.74
CA THR A 232 2.96 32.20 -15.11
C THR A 232 2.47 30.76 -15.28
N HIS A 233 1.75 30.46 -16.38
CA HIS A 233 1.37 29.08 -16.69
C HIS A 233 2.57 28.16 -16.93
N ALA A 234 3.63 28.68 -17.56
CA ALA A 234 4.88 27.94 -17.77
C ALA A 234 5.57 27.61 -16.44
N HIS A 235 5.57 28.55 -15.49
CA HIS A 235 6.09 28.32 -14.14
C HIS A 235 5.34 27.18 -13.44
N VAL A 236 4.01 27.19 -13.44
CA VAL A 236 3.21 26.13 -12.80
C VAL A 236 3.48 24.75 -13.41
N LYS A 237 3.54 24.65 -14.74
CA LYS A 237 3.87 23.38 -15.42
C LYS A 237 5.26 22.88 -15.03
N ARG A 238 6.25 23.78 -14.93
CA ARG A 238 7.59 23.44 -14.47
C ARG A 238 7.59 22.96 -13.03
N VAL A 239 6.86 23.63 -12.13
CA VAL A 239 6.72 23.19 -10.74
C VAL A 239 6.14 21.77 -10.69
N ILE A 240 5.02 21.52 -11.38
CA ILE A 240 4.40 20.19 -11.41
C ILE A 240 5.40 19.14 -11.90
N LEU A 241 6.10 19.39 -13.01
CA LEU A 241 7.14 18.48 -13.51
C LEU A 241 8.21 18.18 -12.46
N MET A 242 8.69 19.22 -11.75
CA MET A 242 9.65 19.04 -10.66
C MET A 242 9.08 18.22 -9.51
N LEU A 243 7.80 18.39 -9.15
CA LEU A 243 7.16 17.57 -8.11
C LEU A 243 7.18 16.10 -8.49
N TRP A 244 6.80 15.75 -9.72
CA TRP A 244 6.83 14.36 -10.21
C TRP A 244 8.24 13.79 -10.21
N VAL A 245 9.24 14.54 -10.69
CA VAL A 245 10.64 14.10 -10.68
C VAL A 245 11.12 13.85 -9.24
N VAL A 246 10.84 14.76 -8.31
CA VAL A 246 11.20 14.60 -6.90
C VAL A 246 10.50 13.38 -6.30
N SER A 247 9.21 13.17 -6.56
CA SER A 247 8.47 11.99 -6.10
C SER A 247 9.08 10.69 -6.58
N MET A 248 9.41 10.60 -7.88
CA MET A 248 10.07 9.43 -8.46
C MET A 248 11.44 9.19 -7.82
N LEU A 249 12.26 10.23 -7.65
CA LEU A 249 13.58 10.12 -7.03
C LEU A 249 13.50 9.65 -5.57
N CYS A 250 12.52 10.15 -4.81
CA CYS A 250 12.31 9.76 -3.42
C CYS A 250 11.69 8.35 -3.29
N ALA A 251 11.04 7.82 -4.32
CA ALA A 251 10.50 6.46 -4.33
C ALA A 251 11.60 5.39 -4.53
N VAL A 252 12.72 5.72 -5.19
CA VAL A 252 13.79 4.76 -5.51
C VAL A 252 14.39 4.09 -4.26
N PRO A 253 14.78 4.81 -3.19
CA PRO A 253 15.39 4.18 -2.02
C PRO A 253 14.52 3.09 -1.40
N ASN A 254 13.23 3.35 -1.16
CA ASN A 254 12.32 2.33 -0.61
C ASN A 254 12.13 1.15 -1.56
N THR A 255 11.99 1.43 -2.86
CA THR A 255 11.87 0.39 -3.91
C THR A 255 13.07 -0.56 -3.91
N SER A 256 14.28 -0.01 -3.78
CA SER A 256 15.53 -0.81 -3.78
C SER A 256 15.69 -1.75 -2.59
N LEU A 257 14.88 -1.60 -1.55
CA LEU A 257 14.88 -2.48 -0.39
C LEU A 257 14.03 -3.74 -0.56
N HIS A 258 13.13 -3.74 -1.54
CA HIS A 258 12.21 -4.84 -1.79
C HIS A 258 12.80 -5.83 -2.80
N GLY A 259 12.26 -7.04 -2.83
CA GLY A 259 12.62 -8.07 -3.78
C GLY A 259 11.77 -9.32 -3.57
N ILE A 260 12.06 -10.36 -4.35
CA ILE A 260 11.40 -11.65 -4.15
C ILE A 260 12.15 -12.44 -3.08
N GLU A 261 11.42 -12.82 -2.03
CA GLU A 261 11.93 -13.64 -0.93
C GLU A 261 11.13 -14.94 -0.85
N VAL A 262 11.84 -16.06 -0.77
CA VAL A 262 11.25 -17.38 -0.48
C VAL A 262 11.16 -17.51 1.03
N VAL A 263 9.96 -17.33 1.59
CA VAL A 263 9.75 -17.20 3.04
C VAL A 263 10.10 -18.48 3.79
N LEU A 264 9.76 -19.65 3.22
CA LEU A 264 10.04 -20.92 3.88
C LEU A 264 11.44 -21.45 3.53
N PRO A 265 12.27 -21.77 4.54
CA PRO A 265 13.55 -22.42 4.30
C PRO A 265 13.34 -23.82 3.71
N PRO A 266 14.35 -24.37 3.01
CA PRO A 266 14.31 -25.76 2.56
C PRO A 266 14.12 -26.69 3.76
N LYS A 267 13.05 -27.50 3.73
CA LYS A 267 12.72 -28.49 4.76
C LYS A 267 12.37 -29.80 4.08
N PHE A 268 12.58 -30.92 4.77
CA PHE A 268 12.32 -32.27 4.22
C PHE A 268 13.10 -32.59 2.92
N GLY A 269 14.28 -31.98 2.74
CA GLY A 269 15.10 -32.17 1.54
C GLY A 269 14.55 -31.51 0.26
N ARG A 270 13.56 -30.61 0.36
CA ARG A 270 13.01 -29.87 -0.77
C ARG A 270 12.94 -28.35 -0.52
N PRO A 271 13.15 -27.51 -1.54
CA PRO A 271 12.83 -26.09 -1.48
C PRO A 271 11.31 -25.85 -1.66
N PHE A 272 10.80 -24.71 -1.19
CA PHE A 272 9.40 -24.29 -1.32
C PHE A 272 9.26 -23.03 -2.19
N PRO A 273 9.50 -23.10 -3.50
CA PRO A 273 9.47 -21.92 -4.37
C PRO A 273 8.09 -21.24 -4.44
N ARG A 274 7.00 -21.97 -4.15
CA ARG A 274 5.64 -21.41 -4.07
C ARG A 274 5.40 -20.52 -2.85
N SER A 275 6.34 -20.46 -1.91
CA SER A 275 6.33 -19.50 -0.78
C SER A 275 6.91 -18.13 -1.14
N ALA A 276 7.31 -17.90 -2.40
CA ALA A 276 7.92 -16.66 -2.83
C ALA A 276 6.95 -15.47 -2.76
N ILE A 277 7.31 -14.39 -2.06
CA ILE A 277 6.52 -13.15 -1.96
C ILE A 277 7.37 -11.92 -2.30
N CYS A 278 6.73 -10.79 -2.59
CA CYS A 278 7.40 -9.49 -2.68
C CYS A 278 7.56 -8.91 -1.26
N HIS A 279 8.79 -8.91 -0.75
CA HIS A 279 9.08 -8.54 0.64
C HIS A 279 10.39 -7.72 0.74
N VAL A 280 10.65 -7.16 1.93
CA VAL A 280 11.87 -6.40 2.23
C VAL A 280 13.03 -7.36 2.41
N ILE A 281 13.96 -7.37 1.45
CA ILE A 281 15.14 -8.27 1.42
C ILE A 281 16.42 -7.63 1.99
N LYS A 282 16.39 -6.31 2.21
CA LYS A 282 17.50 -5.54 2.76
C LYS A 282 17.36 -5.43 4.27
N PRO A 283 18.44 -5.12 5.01
CA PRO A 283 18.38 -5.18 6.47
C PRO A 283 17.37 -4.17 7.02
N ILE A 284 16.59 -4.63 8.02
CA ILE A 284 15.40 -3.92 8.50
C ILE A 284 15.70 -2.51 9.03
N TRP A 285 16.90 -2.26 9.55
CA TRP A 285 17.31 -0.93 10.01
C TRP A 285 17.34 0.11 8.87
N MET A 286 17.69 -0.29 7.65
CA MET A 286 17.65 0.60 6.47
C MET A 286 16.21 0.94 6.12
N TYR A 287 15.34 -0.07 6.13
CA TYR A 287 13.91 0.12 5.88
C TYR A 287 13.31 1.06 6.93
N ASN A 288 13.52 0.78 8.22
CA ASN A 288 13.03 1.59 9.33
C ASN A 288 13.46 3.05 9.20
N LEU A 289 14.73 3.30 8.86
CA LEU A 289 15.24 4.65 8.64
C LEU A 289 14.56 5.34 7.45
N ILE A 290 14.39 4.65 6.31
CA ILE A 290 13.73 5.22 5.13
C ILE A 290 12.25 5.52 5.39
N ILE A 291 11.54 4.62 6.08
CA ILE A 291 10.14 4.84 6.46
C ILE A 291 9.98 6.01 7.41
N LEU A 292 10.87 6.12 8.41
CA LEU A 292 10.87 7.24 9.35
C LEU A 292 11.12 8.56 8.63
N ILE A 293 12.16 8.64 7.79
CA ILE A 293 12.48 9.83 7.00
C ILE A 293 11.31 10.18 6.08
N SER A 294 10.72 9.19 5.40
CA SER A 294 9.58 9.40 4.50
C SER A 294 8.36 9.92 5.25
N THR A 295 8.07 9.39 6.44
CA THR A 295 6.94 9.85 7.27
C THR A 295 7.18 11.27 7.79
N LEU A 296 8.41 11.61 8.18
CA LEU A 296 8.76 12.98 8.60
C LEU A 296 8.65 13.96 7.43
N ALA A 297 9.27 13.63 6.29
CA ALA A 297 9.41 14.54 5.14
C ALA A 297 8.16 14.65 4.27
N PHE A 298 7.36 13.58 4.17
CA PHE A 298 6.19 13.52 3.28
C PHE A 298 4.85 13.43 4.01
N PHE A 299 4.82 13.32 5.34
CA PHE A 299 3.57 13.43 6.09
C PHE A 299 3.60 14.57 7.10
N LEU A 300 4.47 14.48 8.11
CA LEU A 300 4.46 15.44 9.21
C LEU A 300 4.86 16.85 8.78
N LEU A 301 5.94 17.00 7.99
CA LEU A 301 6.39 18.30 7.48
C LEU A 301 5.35 18.96 6.55
N PRO A 302 4.80 18.27 5.51
CA PRO A 302 3.71 18.80 4.71
C PRO A 302 2.49 19.19 5.54
N MET A 303 2.04 18.34 6.45
CA MET A 303 0.89 18.65 7.31
C MET A 303 1.13 19.90 8.17
N LEU A 304 2.34 20.07 8.71
CA LEU A 304 2.72 21.26 9.46
C LEU A 304 2.72 22.51 8.58
N ILE A 305 3.40 22.45 7.42
CA ILE A 305 3.46 23.57 6.46
C ILE A 305 2.06 23.99 6.06
N ILE A 306 1.24 23.03 5.64
CA ILE A 306 -0.11 23.29 5.17
C ILE A 306 -0.97 23.89 6.28
N SER A 307 -0.88 23.36 7.50
CA SER A 307 -1.63 23.87 8.66
C SER A 307 -1.27 25.33 8.97
N ILE A 308 0.03 25.66 8.98
CA ILE A 308 0.51 27.03 9.17
C ILE A 308 0.01 27.94 8.04
N LEU A 309 0.10 27.51 6.78
CA LEU A 309 -0.35 28.30 5.64
C LEU A 309 -1.84 28.62 5.73
N TYR A 310 -2.71 27.65 6.06
CA TYR A 310 -4.14 27.94 6.21
C TYR A 310 -4.47 28.78 7.43
N LEU A 311 -3.75 28.62 8.54
CA LEU A 311 -3.89 29.51 9.69
C LEU A 311 -3.59 30.96 9.27
N LEU A 312 -2.48 31.20 8.57
CA LEU A 312 -2.11 32.52 8.07
C LEU A 312 -3.14 33.08 7.07
N ILE A 313 -3.68 32.24 6.18
CA ILE A 313 -4.76 32.66 5.28
C ILE A 313 -6.01 33.03 6.08
N GLY A 314 -6.38 32.24 7.09
CA GLY A 314 -7.51 32.51 7.98
C GLY A 314 -7.36 33.84 8.71
N LEU A 315 -6.18 34.11 9.26
CA LEU A 315 -5.84 35.37 9.94
C LEU A 315 -5.91 36.57 8.98
N GLN A 316 -5.37 36.44 7.76
CA GLN A 316 -5.42 37.50 6.76
C GLN A 316 -6.88 37.83 6.36
N LEU A 317 -7.71 36.81 6.14
CA LEU A 317 -9.12 37.00 5.79
C LEU A 317 -9.93 37.59 6.95
N TYR A 318 -9.61 37.21 8.18
CA TYR A 318 -10.20 37.82 9.38
C TYR A 318 -9.84 39.31 9.47
N ARG A 319 -8.57 39.67 9.25
CA ARG A 319 -8.10 41.05 9.26
C ARG A 319 -8.79 41.90 8.19
N GLU A 320 -8.93 41.38 6.96
CA GLU A 320 -9.66 42.06 5.88
C GLU A 320 -11.12 42.34 6.26
N LYS A 321 -11.81 41.37 6.88
CA LYS A 321 -13.19 41.53 7.35
C LYS A 321 -13.28 42.64 8.42
N MET A 322 -12.36 42.67 9.38
CA MET A 322 -12.34 43.68 10.44
C MET A 322 -12.14 45.09 9.90
N ILE A 323 -11.20 45.29 8.97
CA ILE A 323 -10.95 46.61 8.34
C ILE A 323 -12.21 47.09 7.60
N THR A 324 -12.90 46.21 6.87
CA THR A 324 -14.14 46.61 6.17
C THR A 324 -15.28 47.00 7.11
N VAL A 325 -15.36 46.45 8.32
CA VAL A 325 -16.38 46.84 9.31
C VAL A 325 -16.10 48.23 9.86
N VAL A 326 -14.83 48.54 10.14
CA VAL A 326 -14.41 49.85 10.65
C VAL A 326 -14.61 50.96 9.60
N ASP A 327 -14.25 50.72 8.34
CA ASP A 327 -14.45 51.70 7.24
C ASP A 327 -15.92 51.98 6.89
N THR A 328 -16.85 51.08 7.28
CA THR A 328 -18.29 51.31 7.03
C THR A 328 -18.91 52.30 8.03
N GLY A 329 -18.20 52.61 9.13
CA GLY A 329 -18.61 53.61 10.11
C GLY A 329 -18.24 55.07 9.77
N GLY A 330 -17.43 55.32 8.73
CA GLY A 330 -16.88 56.66 8.48
C GLY A 330 -16.47 56.97 7.05
N CYS A 331 -17.42 57.00 6.10
CA CYS A 331 -17.46 57.94 4.94
C CYS A 331 -18.47 57.50 3.86
N PHE A 332 -19.31 58.44 3.41
CA PHE A 332 -20.15 58.36 2.22
C PHE A 332 -19.38 58.96 1.02
N GLY A 333 -18.71 58.12 0.23
CA GLY A 333 -18.02 58.55 -1.00
C GLY A 333 -18.19 57.55 -2.17
N PRO A 334 -17.93 57.94 -3.43
CA PRO A 334 -18.34 57.20 -4.64
C PRO A 334 -17.54 55.92 -4.97
N GLU A 335 -16.77 55.38 -4.02
CA GLU A 335 -15.90 54.20 -4.22
C GLU A 335 -16.64 52.83 -4.26
N SER A 336 -17.97 52.85 -4.33
CA SER A 336 -18.82 51.66 -4.19
C SER A 336 -18.52 50.55 -5.22
N LEU A 337 -18.10 50.92 -6.44
CA LEU A 337 -17.83 49.96 -7.53
C LEU A 337 -16.52 49.19 -7.32
N SER A 338 -15.44 49.89 -6.90
CA SER A 338 -14.13 49.27 -6.60
C SER A 338 -14.20 48.41 -5.33
N ARG A 339 -14.91 48.90 -4.28
CA ARG A 339 -15.22 48.13 -3.07
C ARG A 339 -16.00 46.86 -3.38
N SER A 340 -17.05 46.95 -4.20
CA SER A 340 -17.86 45.79 -4.59
C SER A 340 -17.04 44.73 -5.33
N HIS A 341 -16.17 45.12 -6.27
CA HIS A 341 -15.33 44.19 -7.00
C HIS A 341 -14.27 43.52 -6.11
N LYS A 342 -13.64 44.27 -5.21
CA LYS A 342 -12.65 43.76 -4.23
C LYS A 342 -13.30 42.81 -3.21
N GLN A 343 -14.51 43.13 -2.75
CA GLN A 343 -15.28 42.32 -1.81
C GLN A 343 -15.79 41.02 -2.44
N LYS A 344 -16.20 41.04 -3.72
CA LYS A 344 -16.61 39.85 -4.49
C LYS A 344 -15.41 38.90 -4.74
N MET A 345 -14.23 39.46 -5.00
CA MET A 345 -12.98 38.71 -5.13
C MET A 345 -12.53 38.07 -3.81
N SER A 346 -12.58 38.80 -2.68
CA SER A 346 -12.23 38.27 -1.35
C SER A 346 -13.20 37.16 -0.90
N LYS A 347 -14.53 37.31 -1.11
CA LYS A 347 -15.52 36.25 -0.87
C LYS A 347 -15.24 34.97 -1.69
N ARG A 348 -14.87 35.12 -2.97
CA ARG A 348 -14.50 33.98 -3.82
C ARG A 348 -13.23 33.29 -3.33
N ASN A 349 -12.21 34.05 -2.94
CA ASN A 349 -10.98 33.50 -2.38
C ASN A 349 -11.25 32.77 -1.06
N LEU A 350 -12.12 33.32 -0.18
CA LEU A 350 -12.53 32.68 1.06
C LEU A 350 -13.24 31.33 0.81
N GLN A 351 -14.14 31.25 -0.17
CA GLN A 351 -14.81 29.99 -0.52
C GLN A 351 -13.80 28.93 -0.99
N VAL A 352 -12.86 29.31 -1.84
CA VAL A 352 -11.80 28.43 -2.33
C VAL A 352 -10.87 28.02 -1.19
N THR A 353 -10.47 28.92 -0.30
CA THR A 353 -9.65 28.59 0.87
C THR A 353 -10.40 27.66 1.84
N LYS A 354 -11.68 27.91 2.10
CA LYS A 354 -12.50 27.03 2.96
C LYS A 354 -12.59 25.61 2.38
N MET A 355 -12.82 25.50 1.07
CA MET A 355 -12.77 24.21 0.37
C MET A 355 -11.43 23.51 0.57
N LEU A 356 -10.34 24.24 0.46
CA LEU A 356 -8.99 23.72 0.56
C LEU A 356 -8.56 23.33 1.98
N CYS A 357 -9.08 24.01 3.00
CA CYS A 357 -8.91 23.61 4.40
C CYS A 357 -9.61 22.28 4.68
N VAL A 358 -10.85 22.10 4.18
CA VAL A 358 -11.57 20.81 4.27
C VAL A 358 -10.81 19.70 3.53
N LEU A 359 -10.32 19.97 2.32
CA LEU A 359 -9.50 19.03 1.55
C LEU A 359 -8.29 18.55 2.35
N VAL A 360 -7.64 19.43 3.11
CA VAL A 360 -6.44 19.08 3.87
C VAL A 360 -6.73 18.31 5.15
N VAL A 361 -7.80 18.64 5.86
CA VAL A 361 -8.24 17.83 7.00
C VAL A 361 -8.56 16.42 6.54
N VAL A 362 -9.33 16.30 5.45
CA VAL A 362 -9.66 15.00 4.86
C VAL A 362 -8.40 14.27 4.39
N PHE A 363 -7.48 14.96 3.71
CA PHE A 363 -6.22 14.38 3.26
C PHE A 363 -5.39 13.86 4.45
N GLY A 364 -5.21 14.66 5.50
CA GLY A 364 -4.49 14.22 6.70
C GLY A 364 -5.13 13.00 7.37
N LEU A 365 -6.47 12.98 7.49
CA LEU A 365 -7.21 11.86 8.08
C LEU A 365 -7.13 10.58 7.23
N CYS A 366 -7.17 10.71 5.90
CA CYS A 366 -7.04 9.58 4.99
C CYS A 366 -5.62 9.00 4.94
N TRP A 367 -4.60 9.83 5.15
CA TRP A 367 -3.20 9.42 5.04
C TRP A 367 -2.57 8.99 6.37
N ALA A 368 -3.09 9.46 7.51
CA ALA A 368 -2.54 9.09 8.82
C ALA A 368 -2.51 7.57 9.05
N PRO A 369 -3.60 6.80 8.79
CA PRO A 369 -3.59 5.35 8.99
C PRO A 369 -2.50 4.63 8.17
N PHE A 370 -2.23 5.08 6.95
CA PHE A 370 -1.18 4.52 6.09
C PHE A 370 0.23 4.72 6.66
N HIS A 371 0.53 5.92 7.17
CA HIS A 371 1.82 6.16 7.82
C HIS A 371 1.94 5.41 9.16
N VAL A 372 0.83 5.26 9.89
CA VAL A 372 0.79 4.44 11.10
C VAL A 372 1.06 2.98 10.78
N ASP A 373 0.42 2.40 9.77
CA ASP A 373 0.63 1.01 9.33
C ASP A 373 2.12 0.73 9.02
N ARG A 374 2.77 1.62 8.25
CA ARG A 374 4.20 1.50 7.91
C ARG A 374 5.11 1.58 9.14
N LEU A 375 4.79 2.45 10.09
CA LEU A 375 5.53 2.56 11.35
C LEU A 375 5.29 1.34 12.25
N MET A 376 4.07 0.82 12.29
CA MET A 376 3.74 -0.39 13.02
C MET A 376 4.53 -1.58 12.49
N TRP A 377 4.56 -1.80 11.17
CA TRP A 377 5.37 -2.85 10.55
C TRP A 377 6.87 -2.73 10.90
N SER A 378 7.37 -1.50 11.07
CA SER A 378 8.77 -1.20 11.33
C SER A 378 9.22 -1.41 12.78
N TYR A 379 8.31 -1.18 13.75
CA TYR A 379 8.66 -1.08 15.17
C TYR A 379 7.88 -2.02 16.10
N ILE A 380 6.79 -2.62 15.64
CA ILE A 380 6.01 -3.56 16.46
C ILE A 380 6.61 -4.96 16.31
N ASP A 381 6.88 -5.58 17.46
CA ASP A 381 7.34 -6.96 17.52
C ASP A 381 6.15 -7.91 17.24
N PRO A 382 6.24 -8.76 16.20
CA PRO A 382 5.20 -9.73 15.88
C PRO A 382 5.08 -10.88 16.90
N SER A 383 6.00 -10.98 17.87
CA SER A 383 6.01 -12.06 18.88
C SER A 383 4.79 -12.08 19.81
N PHE A 384 4.02 -10.99 19.88
CA PHE A 384 2.82 -10.90 20.70
C PHE A 384 1.55 -11.03 19.82
N GLU A 385 0.69 -12.01 20.12
CA GLU A 385 -0.52 -12.28 19.33
C GLU A 385 -1.48 -11.08 19.21
N GLU A 386 -1.65 -10.31 20.29
CA GLU A 386 -2.48 -9.10 20.28
C GLU A 386 -1.96 -8.06 19.27
N HIS A 387 -0.65 -7.89 19.19
CA HIS A 387 -0.02 -6.96 18.26
C HIS A 387 -0.22 -7.38 16.81
N HIS A 388 -0.19 -8.69 16.53
CA HIS A 388 -0.44 -9.22 15.18
C HIS A 388 -1.89 -8.99 14.73
N GLN A 389 -2.87 -9.20 15.62
CA GLN A 389 -4.28 -8.94 15.31
C GLN A 389 -4.54 -7.45 15.07
N VAL A 390 -4.02 -6.57 15.93
CA VAL A 390 -4.17 -5.12 15.77
C VAL A 390 -3.52 -4.65 14.47
N PHE A 391 -2.33 -5.15 14.14
CA PHE A 391 -1.67 -4.86 12.87
C PHE A 391 -2.54 -5.24 11.66
N GLY A 392 -3.14 -6.43 11.65
CA GLY A 392 -4.04 -6.86 10.56
C GLY A 392 -5.23 -5.91 10.34
N TYR A 393 -5.87 -5.43 11.42
CA TYR A 393 -6.96 -4.46 11.30
C TYR A 393 -6.47 -3.09 10.82
N VAL A 394 -5.34 -2.60 11.37
CA VAL A 394 -4.75 -1.32 10.95
C VAL A 394 -4.36 -1.37 9.48
N HIS A 395 -3.78 -2.47 9.01
CA HIS A 395 -3.40 -2.66 7.62
C HIS A 395 -4.62 -2.53 6.68
N ILE A 396 -5.73 -3.23 6.97
CA ILE A 396 -6.96 -3.15 6.16
C ILE A 396 -7.55 -1.73 6.19
N VAL A 397 -7.68 -1.13 7.39
CA VAL A 397 -8.22 0.23 7.54
C VAL A 397 -7.35 1.23 6.80
N SER A 398 -6.03 1.06 6.85
CA SER A 398 -5.07 1.92 6.18
C SER A 398 -5.23 1.90 4.68
N GLY A 399 -5.35 0.72 4.06
CA GLY A 399 -5.61 0.58 2.62
C GLY A 399 -6.94 1.23 2.22
N VAL A 400 -8.02 1.02 2.99
CA VAL A 400 -9.31 1.66 2.71
C VAL A 400 -9.20 3.18 2.73
N PHE A 401 -8.61 3.77 3.77
CA PHE A 401 -8.47 5.22 3.89
C PHE A 401 -7.51 5.80 2.83
N PHE A 402 -6.47 5.05 2.48
CA PHE A 402 -5.53 5.39 1.42
C PHE A 402 -6.23 5.60 0.08
N TYR A 403 -7.01 4.62 -0.41
CA TYR A 403 -7.75 4.77 -1.67
C TYR A 403 -8.93 5.72 -1.57
N LEU A 404 -9.58 5.80 -0.41
CA LEU A 404 -10.66 6.76 -0.17
C LEU A 404 -10.17 8.20 -0.39
N SER A 405 -8.90 8.50 -0.07
CA SER A 405 -8.30 9.82 -0.29
C SER A 405 -8.43 10.30 -1.74
N SER A 406 -8.29 9.39 -2.70
CA SER A 406 -8.41 9.68 -4.13
C SER A 406 -9.86 9.84 -4.61
N ALA A 407 -10.82 9.16 -3.98
CA ALA A 407 -12.23 9.28 -4.33
C ALA A 407 -12.92 10.53 -3.74
N VAL A 408 -12.44 11.03 -2.61
CA VAL A 408 -13.04 12.19 -1.93
C VAL A 408 -12.71 13.51 -2.64
N ASN A 409 -11.58 13.60 -3.35
CA ASN A 409 -11.15 14.82 -4.03
C ASN A 409 -12.21 15.40 -5.00
N PRO A 410 -12.74 14.65 -5.99
CA PRO A 410 -13.82 15.12 -6.87
C PRO A 410 -15.12 15.50 -6.15
N ILE A 411 -15.48 14.76 -5.10
CA ILE A 411 -16.67 15.04 -4.28
C ILE A 411 -16.55 16.43 -3.66
N LEU A 412 -15.40 16.71 -3.05
CA LEU A 412 -15.12 18.01 -2.44
C LEU A 412 -15.13 19.14 -3.47
N TYR A 413 -14.58 18.93 -4.68
CA TYR A 413 -14.66 19.93 -5.74
C TYR A 413 -16.10 20.23 -6.15
N ASN A 414 -16.93 19.19 -6.30
CA ASN A 414 -18.32 19.35 -6.71
C ASN A 414 -19.19 20.02 -5.62
N LEU A 415 -18.99 19.65 -4.36
CA LEU A 415 -19.73 20.22 -3.22
C LEU A 415 -19.35 21.68 -2.96
N MET A 416 -18.06 22.01 -3.09
CA MET A 416 -17.54 23.29 -2.59
C MET A 416 -17.27 24.32 -3.68
N SER A 417 -17.16 23.91 -4.96
CA SER A 417 -16.93 24.80 -6.10
C SER A 417 -18.10 24.82 -7.08
N THR A 418 -18.84 25.94 -7.09
CA THR A 418 -19.96 26.18 -7.99
C THR A 418 -19.56 26.12 -9.47
N ARG A 419 -18.34 26.58 -9.81
CA ARG A 419 -17.80 26.51 -11.17
C ARG A 419 -17.53 25.08 -11.63
N PHE A 420 -17.00 24.23 -10.74
CA PHE A 420 -16.81 22.82 -11.06
C PHE A 420 -18.16 22.14 -11.25
N ARG A 421 -19.13 22.38 -10.37
CA ARG A 421 -20.49 21.85 -10.49
C ARG A 421 -21.16 22.24 -11.82
N GLU A 422 -21.08 23.51 -12.22
CA GLU A 422 -21.62 24.00 -13.50
C GLU A 422 -20.95 23.33 -14.71
N MET A 423 -19.63 23.21 -14.70
CA MET A 423 -18.89 22.60 -15.82
C MET A 423 -19.03 21.07 -15.85
N PHE A 424 -19.15 20.42 -14.69
CA PHE A 424 -19.48 19.00 -14.58
C PHE A 424 -20.84 18.72 -15.20
N SER A 425 -21.87 19.48 -14.82
CA SER A 425 -23.22 19.36 -15.41
C SER A 425 -23.20 19.58 -16.93
N ARG A 426 -22.44 20.56 -17.44
CA ARG A 426 -22.30 20.77 -18.89
C ARG A 426 -21.58 19.63 -19.62
N SER A 427 -20.72 18.89 -18.94
CA SER A 427 -19.96 17.78 -19.52
C SER A 427 -20.71 16.45 -19.45
N THR A 428 -21.59 16.26 -18.46
CA THR A 428 -22.40 15.05 -18.29
C THR A 428 -23.76 15.15 -18.96
N CYS A 429 -24.36 16.35 -19.08
CA CYS A 429 -25.59 16.55 -19.83
C CYS A 429 -25.29 16.67 -21.34
N PHE A 430 -25.20 15.53 -22.02
CA PHE A 430 -25.17 15.45 -23.48
C PHE A 430 -26.57 15.35 -24.12
N CYS A 431 -27.63 15.77 -23.40
CA CYS A 431 -29.00 15.75 -23.92
C CYS A 431 -29.66 17.14 -23.83
N ASN A 432 -30.05 17.62 -25.02
CA ASN A 432 -30.87 18.78 -25.39
C ASN A 432 -30.28 20.18 -25.20
N SER A 433 -29.80 20.68 -26.34
CA SER A 433 -29.84 22.07 -26.80
C SER A 433 -31.01 22.88 -26.25
N TRP A 434 -30.80 23.54 -25.11
CA TRP A 434 -31.49 24.78 -24.77
C TRP A 434 -30.43 25.87 -24.64
N PRO A 435 -30.45 26.91 -25.51
CA PRO A 435 -29.59 28.06 -25.32
C PRO A 435 -30.13 28.82 -24.10
N VAL A 436 -29.66 28.46 -22.92
CA VAL A 436 -29.81 29.34 -21.76
C VAL A 436 -28.96 30.56 -22.08
N ARG A 437 -29.63 31.62 -22.57
CA ARG A 437 -29.15 33.00 -22.52
C ARG A 437 -28.82 33.32 -21.07
N SER A 438 -27.61 32.99 -20.62
CA SER A 438 -27.01 33.65 -19.47
C SER A 438 -26.20 34.81 -20.01
N SER A 439 -26.73 36.01 -19.78
CA SER A 439 -26.06 37.28 -19.92
C SER A 439 -24.77 37.29 -19.11
N ILE A 440 -23.67 36.89 -19.74
CA ILE A 440 -22.32 37.20 -19.29
C ILE A 440 -21.63 37.89 -20.47
N GLN A 441 -21.89 39.19 -20.60
CA GLN A 441 -20.86 40.11 -21.07
C GLN A 441 -19.72 40.05 -20.05
N MET A 442 -18.80 39.09 -20.20
CA MET A 442 -17.46 39.22 -19.64
C MET A 442 -16.66 39.99 -20.67
N THR A 443 -16.45 41.26 -20.37
CA THR A 443 -15.56 42.18 -21.08
C THR A 443 -14.25 41.48 -21.39
N GLN A 444 -13.99 41.21 -22.68
CA GLN A 444 -12.64 41.09 -23.18
C GLN A 444 -11.94 42.40 -22.82
N ARG A 445 -10.98 42.32 -21.90
CA ARG A 445 -10.08 43.42 -21.61
C ARG A 445 -9.16 43.55 -22.82
N SER A 446 -9.55 44.35 -23.80
CA SER A 446 -8.67 44.79 -24.88
C SER A 446 -7.49 45.53 -24.25
N THR A 447 -6.30 45.09 -24.58
CA THR A 447 -5.06 45.84 -24.38
C THR A 447 -5.10 47.07 -25.28
N LEU A 448 -5.60 48.19 -24.75
CA LEU A 448 -5.32 49.51 -25.30
C LEU A 448 -3.85 49.82 -25.01
N SER A 449 -3.04 49.68 -26.04
CA SER A 449 -1.70 50.26 -26.11
C SER A 449 -1.86 51.78 -26.09
N GLU A 450 -1.48 52.38 -24.97
CA GLU A 450 -1.38 53.82 -24.80
C GLU A 450 -0.18 54.30 -25.63
N LYS A 451 -0.43 54.81 -26.84
CA LYS A 451 0.55 55.63 -27.56
C LYS A 451 0.64 56.98 -26.83
N MET A 452 1.82 57.30 -26.32
CA MET A 452 2.16 58.66 -25.92
C MET A 452 1.94 59.63 -27.09
N PRO A 453 1.37 60.83 -26.86
CA PRO A 453 1.41 61.90 -27.84
C PRO A 453 2.81 62.53 -27.82
N ASN A 454 3.51 62.47 -28.95
CA ASN A 454 4.66 63.34 -29.18
C ASN A 454 4.14 64.77 -29.33
N SER A 455 4.57 65.65 -28.44
CA SER A 455 4.51 67.09 -28.60
C SER A 455 5.92 67.66 -28.60
N ILE A 456 6.14 68.53 -29.59
CA ILE A 456 7.32 69.35 -29.93
C ILE A 456 8.30 68.67 -30.88
#